data_AF-A0A4P7PJX5-F1
#
_entry.id   AF-A0A4P7PJX5-F1
#
_cell.length_a   1.000
_cell.length_b   1.000
_cell.length_c   1.000
_cell.angle_alpha   90.00
_cell.angle_beta   90.00
_cell.angle_gamma   90.00
#
_symmetry.space_group_name_H-M   'P 1'
#
loop_
_entity.id
_entity.type
_entity.pdbx_description
1 polymer ?
#
loop_
_entity_poly.entity_id
_entity_poly.type
_entity_poly.pdbx_seq_one_letter_code
_entity_poly.pdbx_strand_id
1 'polypeptide(L)' 'MNNIARLRKEAQIKQRDLGQVLGWTQARLSNYESGNRMPGLSDCRAITAALNRLGATCTLDDVFPPEPVLARAA' A
#
# COMPACT_ATOMS: atom_id res chain seq x y z
N MET A 1 -10.10 -3.16 0.70
CA MET A 1 -9.52 -2.41 -0.44
C MET A 1 -8.18 -1.80 -0.01
N ASN A 2 -7.16 -1.75 -0.85
CA ASN A 2 -5.91 -1.01 -0.56
C ASN A 2 -5.70 0.16 -1.53
N ASN A 3 -4.96 1.16 -1.10
CA ASN A 3 -4.71 2.41 -1.82
C ASN A 3 -3.27 2.54 -2.32
N ILE A 4 -2.50 1.44 -2.35
CA ILE A 4 -1.07 1.45 -2.68
C ILE A 4 -0.83 2.11 -4.04
N ALA A 5 -1.51 1.63 -5.09
CA ALA A 5 -1.35 2.14 -6.44
C ALA A 5 -1.76 3.61 -6.57
N ARG A 6 -2.82 4.01 -5.85
CA ARG A 6 -3.34 5.38 -5.86
C ARG A 6 -2.33 6.35 -5.24
N LEU A 7 -1.92 6.10 -3.99
CA LEU A 7 -0.96 6.93 -3.27
C LEU A 7 0.38 7.00 -3.98
N ARG A 8 0.83 5.87 -4.54
CA ARG A 8 2.06 5.82 -5.34
C ARG A 8 1.99 6.74 -6.55
N LYS A 9 0.88 6.73 -7.30
CA LYS A 9 0.67 7.59 -8.48
C LYS A 9 0.52 9.07 -8.10
N GLU A 10 -0.21 9.37 -7.03
CA GLU A 10 -0.36 10.74 -6.51
C GLU A 10 1.01 11.33 -6.13
N ALA A 11 1.88 10.53 -5.51
CA ALA A 11 3.25 10.92 -5.16
C ALA A 11 4.26 10.81 -6.33
N GLN A 12 3.83 10.50 -7.56
CA GLN A 12 4.69 10.32 -8.75
C GLN A 12 5.77 9.23 -8.59
N ILE A 13 5.54 8.25 -7.72
CA ILE A 13 6.46 7.14 -7.46
C ILE A 13 6.24 6.03 -8.51
N LYS A 14 7.31 5.45 -9.06
CA LYS A 14 7.17 4.28 -9.95
C LYS A 14 7.12 3.00 -9.13
N GLN A 15 6.38 2.00 -9.64
CA GLN A 15 6.29 0.69 -8.99
C GLN A 15 7.67 0.03 -8.83
N ARG A 16 8.59 0.25 -9.79
CA ARG A 16 9.98 -0.21 -9.71
C ARG A 16 10.72 0.39 -8.52
N ASP A 17 10.57 1.69 -8.26
CA ASP A 17 11.28 2.38 -7.18
C ASP A 17 10.79 1.88 -5.82
N LEU A 18 9.47 1.71 -5.68
CA LEU A 18 8.87 1.07 -4.51
C LEU A 18 9.40 -0.37 -4.30
N GLY A 19 9.50 -1.15 -5.38
CA GLY A 19 10.04 -2.50 -5.35
C GLY A 19 11.51 -2.55 -4.95
N GLN A 20 12.32 -1.60 -5.41
CA GLN A 20 13.73 -1.48 -5.02
C GLN A 20 13.90 -1.16 -3.54
N VAL A 21 13.11 -0.24 -2.99
CA VAL A 21 13.17 0.11 -1.55
C VAL A 21 12.75 -1.08 -0.68
N LEU A 22 11.78 -1.86 -1.13
CA LEU A 22 11.27 -3.02 -0.40
C LEU A 22 12.09 -4.31 -0.63
N GLY A 23 12.96 -4.33 -1.64
CA GLY A 23 13.64 -5.54 -2.10
C GLY A 23 12.68 -6.58 -2.70
N TRP A 24 11.55 -6.13 -3.28
CA TRP A 24 10.49 -7.00 -3.80
C TRP A 24 10.43 -7.00 -5.32
N THR A 25 9.94 -8.10 -5.88
CA THR A 25 9.68 -8.19 -7.32
C THR A 25 8.47 -7.35 -7.71
N GLN A 26 8.46 -6.88 -8.97
CA GLN A 26 7.32 -6.15 -9.53
C GLN A 26 6.03 -6.97 -9.43
N ALA A 27 6.09 -8.28 -9.68
CA ALA A 27 4.94 -9.17 -9.59
C ALA A 27 4.33 -9.20 -8.18
N ARG A 28 5.15 -9.19 -7.13
CA ARG A 28 4.65 -9.13 -5.74
C ARG A 28 3.89 -7.83 -5.49
N LEU A 29 4.44 -6.70 -5.92
CA LEU A 29 3.76 -5.40 -5.81
C LEU A 29 2.48 -5.35 -6.63
N SER A 30 2.46 -5.87 -7.86
CA SER A 30 1.24 -5.92 -8.67
C SER A 30 0.16 -6.79 -8.02
N ASN A 31 0.53 -7.91 -7.41
CA ASN A 31 -0.44 -8.74 -6.68
C ASN A 31 -1.06 -8.01 -5.49
N TYR A 32 -0.29 -7.17 -4.79
CA TYR A 32 -0.83 -6.32 -3.74
C TYR A 32 -1.67 -5.17 -4.29
N GLU A 33 -1.16 -4.42 -5.27
CA GLU A 33 -1.86 -3.28 -5.88
C GLU A 33 -3.20 -3.69 -6.52
N SER A 34 -3.29 -4.88 -7.12
CA SER A 34 -4.53 -5.41 -7.71
C SER A 34 -5.45 -6.10 -6.69
N GLY A 35 -5.02 -6.28 -5.44
CA GLY A 35 -5.79 -7.00 -4.41
C GLY A 35 -5.81 -8.53 -4.56
N ASN A 36 -5.07 -9.11 -5.51
CA ASN A 36 -4.96 -10.56 -5.70
C ASN A 36 -4.33 -11.27 -4.48
N ARG A 37 -3.52 -10.54 -3.71
CA ARG A 37 -2.95 -11.02 -2.45
C ARG A 37 -3.15 -9.97 -1.38
N MET A 38 -3.55 -10.40 -0.18
CA MET A 38 -3.56 -9.52 0.98
C MET A 38 -2.17 -9.45 1.61
N PRO A 39 -1.57 -8.26 1.76
CA PRO A 39 -0.36 -8.10 2.56
C PRO A 39 -0.66 -8.35 4.04
N GLY A 40 0.27 -9.01 4.74
CA GLY A 40 0.22 -9.11 6.20
C GLY A 40 0.61 -7.79 6.87
N LEU A 41 0.40 -7.67 8.18
CA LEU A 41 0.67 -6.42 8.93
C LEU A 41 2.11 -5.89 8.72
N SER A 42 3.10 -6.78 8.71
CA SER A 42 4.51 -6.41 8.47
C SER A 42 4.72 -5.85 7.06
N ASP A 43 4.08 -6.44 6.06
CA ASP A 43 4.12 -5.96 4.68
C ASP A 43 3.41 -4.60 4.56
N CYS A 44 2.27 -4.43 5.23
CA CYS A 44 1.55 -3.15 5.24
C CYS A 44 2.44 -2.02 5.79
N ARG A 45 3.08 -2.26 6.94
CA ARG A 45 4.02 -1.30 7.55
C ARG A 45 5.21 -1.00 6.64
N ALA A 46 5.77 -2.03 6.00
CA ALA A 46 6.88 -1.86 5.07
C ALA A 46 6.48 -1.00 3.86
N ILE A 47 5.30 -1.25 3.26
CA ILE A 47 4.79 -0.50 2.12
C ILE A 47 4.59 0.98 2.50
N THR A 48 3.91 1.25 3.61
CA THR A 48 3.70 2.64 4.09
C THR A 48 5.03 3.35 4.35
N ALA A 49 5.98 2.69 5.01
CA ALA A 49 7.30 3.27 5.26
C ALA A 49 8.08 3.55 3.97
N ALA A 50 8.02 2.63 2.99
CA ALA A 50 8.67 2.80 1.70
C ALA A 50 8.06 3.92 0.86
N LEU A 51 6.73 4.06 0.86
CA LEU A 51 6.03 5.16 0.23
C LEU A 51 6.47 6.50 0.83
N ASN A 52 6.49 6.62 2.16
CA ASN A 52 6.95 7.83 2.84
C ASN A 52 8.42 8.15 2.54
N ARG A 53 9.29 7.13 2.50
CA ARG A 53 10.70 7.29 2.14
C ARG A 53 10.90 7.82 0.72
N LEU A 54 9.98 7.50 -0.18
CA LEU A 54 10.00 7.91 -1.59
C LEU A 54 9.28 9.25 -1.82
N GLY A 55 8.81 9.92 -0.76
CA GLY A 55 8.23 11.27 -0.83
C GLY A 55 6.70 11.32 -0.77
N ALA A 56 6.01 10.19 -0.59
CA ALA A 56 4.60 10.24 -0.22
C ALA A 56 4.44 10.75 1.23
N THR A 57 3.28 11.29 1.57
CA THR A 57 2.90 11.58 2.96
C THR A 57 1.62 10.82 3.26
N CYS A 58 1.76 9.62 3.81
CA CYS A 58 0.63 8.72 4.08
C CYS A 58 0.84 7.89 5.35
N THR A 59 -0.25 7.58 6.02
CA THR A 59 -0.32 6.69 7.18
C THR A 59 -0.67 5.27 6.78
N LEU A 60 -0.64 4.34 7.73
CA LEU A 60 -1.07 2.96 7.50
C LEU A 60 -2.54 2.91 7.06
N ASP A 61 -3.40 3.72 7.68
CA ASP A 61 -4.83 3.79 7.38
C ASP A 61 -5.11 4.48 6.03
N ASP A 62 -4.24 5.39 5.58
CA ASP A 62 -4.36 5.94 4.24
C ASP A 62 -4.12 4.88 3.17
N VAL A 63 -3.12 4.01 3.39
CA VAL A 63 -2.73 2.94 2.46
C VAL A 63 -3.66 1.74 2.56
N PHE A 64 -4.08 1.39 3.78
CA PHE A 64 -4.92 0.24 4.10
C PHE A 64 -6.05 0.71 5.01
N PRO A 65 -7.08 1.37 4.44
CA PRO A 65 -8.18 1.90 5.24
C PRO A 65 -8.89 0.76 5.98
N PRO A 66 -9.27 0.97 7.25
CA PRO A 66 -10.09 -0.01 7.96
C PRO A 66 -11.35 -0.26 7.14
N GLU A 67 -11.83 -1.50 7.13
CA GLU A 67 -13.13 -1.77 6.52
C GLU A 67 -14.15 -0.84 7.17
N PRO A 68 -15.03 -0.21 6.37
CA PRO A 68 -16.11 0.57 6.94
C PRO A 68 -16.83 -0.36 7.89
N VAL A 69 -16.83 0.01 9.17
CA VAL A 69 -17.71 -0.62 10.16
C VAL A 69 -19.09 -0.31 9.62
N LEU A 70 -19.66 -1.22 8.84
CA LEU A 70 -21.08 -1.25 8.56
C LEU A 70 -21.69 -1.22 9.94
N ALA A 71 -22.21 -0.04 10.31
CA ALA A 71 -22.84 0.20 11.58
C ALA A 71 -23.74 -1.00 11.80
N ARG A 72 -23.42 -1.83 12.79
CA ARG A 72 -24.26 -2.96 13.16
C ARG A 72 -25.60 -2.31 13.46
N ALA A 73 -26.56 -2.49 12.54
CA ALA A 73 -27.93 -2.12 12.77
C ALA A 73 -28.35 -2.94 13.99
N ALA A 74 -28.52 -2.23 15.11
CA ALA A 74 -29.08 -2.76 16.33
C ALA A 74 -30.59 -3.01 16.14
#